data_AF-A0A1H7X017-F1
#
_entry.id   AF-A0A1H7X017-F1
#
_cell.length_a   1.000
_cell.length_b   1.000
_cell.length_c   1.000
_cell.angle_alpha   90.00
_cell.angle_beta   90.00
_cell.angle_gamma   90.00
#
_symmetry.space_group_name_H-M   'P 1'
#
loop_
_entity.id
_entity.type
_entity.pdbx_description
1 polymer ?
#
loop_
_entity_poly.entity_id
_entity_poly.type
_entity_poly.pdbx_seq_one_letter_code
_entity_poly.pdbx_strand_id
1 'polypeptide(L)'
;MKKFILFLLPLLLFTACGEDCYNAPQPVVFEFVNAADENLIANGTITTYSIQDENQTGVQLTKTSDNRVLLENVGAYDGTKNYKFYSNVKLFDFSIQSSEFNSGCEGFQINKITFTGVGIDVKDENGYYKIIFQ
;
A
#
# COMPACT_ATOMS: atom_id res chain seq x y z
N MET A 1 -31.40 4.15 64.55
CA MET A 1 -30.39 5.18 64.21
C MET A 1 -29.46 4.60 63.17
N LYS A 2 -29.21 5.36 62.09
CA LYS A 2 -28.33 5.04 60.96
C LYS A 2 -26.97 4.49 61.42
N LYS A 3 -26.34 3.63 60.62
CA LYS A 3 -25.09 3.97 59.90
C LYS A 3 -24.55 2.81 59.02
N PHE A 4 -24.45 3.15 57.74
CA PHE A 4 -23.50 2.71 56.70
C PHE A 4 -23.35 1.23 56.36
N ILE A 5 -24.04 0.87 55.28
CA ILE A 5 -23.69 -0.22 54.36
C ILE A 5 -22.31 0.09 53.76
N LEU A 6 -21.31 -0.72 54.08
CA LEU A 6 -19.99 -0.66 53.45
C LEU A 6 -20.06 -1.40 52.11
N PHE A 7 -20.25 -0.64 51.04
CA PHE A 7 -20.24 -1.12 49.66
C PHE A 7 -18.78 -1.35 49.25
N LEU A 8 -18.32 -2.61 49.28
CA LEU A 8 -17.00 -2.98 48.78
C LEU A 8 -17.09 -3.19 47.27
N LEU A 9 -16.67 -2.17 46.52
CA LEU A 9 -16.57 -2.15 45.06
C LEU A 9 -15.60 -3.26 44.59
N PRO A 10 -15.95 -4.08 43.59
CA PRO A 10 -14.94 -4.90 42.93
C PRO A 10 -14.00 -3.96 42.16
N LEU A 11 -12.70 -4.03 42.48
CA LEU A 11 -11.63 -3.51 41.62
C LEU A 11 -11.67 -4.32 40.33
N LEU A 12 -12.47 -3.87 39.37
CA LEU A 12 -12.28 -4.16 37.96
C LEU A 12 -10.94 -3.55 37.58
N LEU A 13 -9.88 -4.34 37.77
CA LEU A 13 -8.63 -4.14 37.04
C LEU A 13 -8.99 -4.33 35.57
N PHE A 14 -9.34 -3.24 34.91
CA PHE A 14 -9.23 -3.14 33.46
C PHE A 14 -7.74 -3.28 33.14
N THR A 15 -7.24 -4.52 33.12
CA THR A 15 -6.14 -4.83 32.22
C THR A 15 -6.75 -4.62 30.85
N ALA A 16 -6.65 -3.39 30.34
CA ALA A 16 -6.75 -3.17 28.92
C ALA A 16 -5.71 -4.12 28.34
N CYS A 17 -6.16 -5.27 27.83
CA CYS A 17 -5.48 -5.92 26.74
C CYS A 17 -5.42 -4.82 25.69
N GLY A 18 -4.29 -4.10 25.62
CA GLY A 18 -3.98 -3.34 24.43
C GLY A 18 -4.09 -4.38 23.33
N GLU A 19 -5.13 -4.27 22.49
CA GLU A 19 -5.24 -5.15 21.34
C GLU A 19 -3.89 -5.06 20.63
N ASP A 20 -3.32 -6.20 20.22
CA ASP A 20 -2.18 -6.23 19.31
C ASP A 20 -2.64 -5.57 18.01
N CYS A 21 -2.64 -4.24 18.00
CA CYS A 21 -3.28 -3.43 16.98
C CYS A 21 -2.17 -2.80 16.15
N TYR A 22 -2.25 -3.04 14.84
CA TYR A 22 -1.26 -2.60 13.86
C TYR A 22 -1.94 -1.88 12.71
N ASN A 23 -1.44 -0.69 12.39
CA ASN A 23 -1.87 0.10 11.24
C ASN A 23 -1.06 -0.29 10.00
N ALA A 24 -1.59 -1.20 9.19
CA ALA A 24 -0.96 -1.55 7.92
C ALA A 24 -0.96 -0.35 6.96
N PRO A 25 0.08 -0.20 6.11
CA PRO A 25 0.10 0.81 5.07
C PRO A 25 -1.12 0.74 4.15
N GLN A 26 -1.50 1.89 3.59
CA GLN A 26 -2.54 1.91 2.56
C GLN A 26 -2.11 1.05 1.35
N PRO A 27 -3.05 0.28 0.75
CA PRO A 27 -2.74 -0.52 -0.42
C PRO A 27 -2.25 0.33 -1.60
N VAL A 28 -1.24 -0.17 -2.32
CA VAL A 28 -0.75 0.46 -3.56
C VAL A 28 -1.26 -0.36 -4.73
N VAL A 29 -2.09 0.26 -5.56
CA VAL A 29 -2.74 -0.38 -6.70
C VAL A 29 -2.38 0.35 -7.98
N PHE A 30 -1.96 -0.37 -9.01
CA PHE A 30 -1.64 0.17 -10.33
C PHE A 30 -2.65 -0.28 -11.38
N GLU A 31 -3.10 0.65 -12.20
CA GLU A 31 -3.86 0.39 -13.42
C GLU A 31 -3.00 0.79 -14.62
N PHE A 32 -2.82 -0.10 -15.59
CA PHE A 32 -2.00 0.17 -16.77
C PHE A 32 -2.90 0.43 -17.98
N VAL A 33 -2.77 1.62 -18.59
CA VAL A 33 -3.56 2.02 -19.74
C VAL A 33 -2.69 2.58 -20.87
N ASN A 34 -3.20 2.61 -22.10
CA ASN A 34 -2.60 3.39 -23.19
C ASN A 34 -3.14 4.83 -23.21
N ALA A 35 -2.66 5.64 -24.17
CA ALA A 35 -3.14 7.00 -24.39
C ALA A 35 -4.65 7.12 -24.73
N ALA A 36 -5.30 6.01 -25.11
CA ALA A 36 -6.74 5.94 -25.36
C ALA A 36 -7.55 5.46 -24.13
N ASP A 37 -6.91 5.34 -22.96
CA ASP A 37 -7.50 4.85 -21.70
C ASP A 37 -7.93 3.37 -21.74
N GLU A 38 -7.40 2.58 -22.69
CA GLU A 38 -7.66 1.14 -22.76
C GLU A 38 -6.77 0.38 -21.77
N ASN A 39 -7.36 -0.46 -20.92
CA ASN A 39 -6.61 -1.27 -19.95
C ASN A 39 -5.73 -2.32 -20.66
N LEU A 40 -4.43 -2.18 -20.50
CA LEU A 40 -3.40 -2.96 -21.20
C LEU A 40 -3.29 -4.40 -20.71
N ILE A 41 -3.73 -4.69 -19.48
CA ILE A 41 -3.79 -6.06 -18.96
C ILE A 41 -5.04 -6.75 -19.49
N ALA A 42 -6.17 -6.04 -19.53
CA ALA A 42 -7.45 -6.57 -19.98
C ALA A 42 -7.45 -6.91 -21.48
N ASN A 43 -6.83 -6.06 -22.31
CA ASN A 43 -6.75 -6.26 -23.75
C ASN A 43 -5.61 -7.23 -24.18
N GLY A 44 -4.84 -7.75 -23.24
CA GLY A 44 -3.75 -8.71 -23.51
C GLY A 44 -2.45 -8.10 -24.02
N THR A 45 -2.27 -6.77 -23.96
CA THR A 45 -1.02 -6.11 -24.36
C THR A 45 0.10 -6.35 -23.35
N ILE A 46 -0.20 -6.21 -22.07
CA ILE A 46 0.68 -6.61 -20.96
C ILE A 46 0.28 -8.02 -20.54
N THR A 47 1.14 -8.98 -20.85
CA THR A 47 0.95 -10.41 -20.51
C THR A 47 1.91 -10.88 -19.42
N THR A 48 3.07 -10.23 -19.32
CA THR A 48 4.06 -10.52 -18.27
C THR A 48 4.52 -9.22 -17.64
N TYR A 49 4.59 -9.22 -16.31
CA TYR A 49 5.07 -8.10 -15.53
C TYR A 49 5.59 -8.56 -14.16
N SER A 50 6.50 -7.78 -13.59
CA SER A 50 7.06 -8.00 -12.27
C SER A 50 7.56 -6.70 -11.66
N ILE A 51 7.70 -6.68 -10.34
CA ILE A 51 8.30 -5.58 -9.60
C ILE A 51 9.41 -6.13 -8.72
N GLN A 52 10.54 -5.43 -8.69
CA GLN A 52 11.66 -5.71 -7.78
C GLN A 52 11.93 -4.50 -6.91
N ASP A 53 12.29 -4.72 -5.65
CA ASP A 53 12.84 -3.66 -4.80
C ASP A 53 14.34 -3.42 -5.10
N GLU A 54 14.91 -2.44 -4.43
CA GLU A 54 16.33 -2.05 -4.55
C GLU A 54 17.34 -3.16 -4.19
N ASN A 55 16.91 -4.21 -3.49
CA ASN A 55 17.71 -5.40 -3.20
C ASN A 55 17.47 -6.52 -4.21
N GLN A 56 16.81 -6.24 -5.34
CA GLN A 56 16.40 -7.21 -6.36
C GLN A 56 15.44 -8.28 -5.84
N THR A 57 14.76 -8.01 -4.72
CA THR A 57 13.76 -8.92 -4.16
C THR A 57 12.43 -8.67 -4.88
N GLY A 58 11.82 -9.74 -5.36
CA GLY A 58 10.51 -9.66 -6.03
C GLY A 58 9.41 -9.23 -5.07
N VAL A 59 8.59 -8.28 -5.49
CA VAL A 59 7.36 -7.88 -4.79
C VAL A 59 6.24 -8.82 -5.24
N GLN A 60 5.48 -9.34 -4.28
CA GLN A 60 4.29 -10.15 -4.58
C GLN A 60 3.20 -9.26 -5.18
N LEU A 61 2.60 -9.70 -6.27
CA LEU A 61 1.58 -8.95 -7.01
C LEU A 61 0.28 -9.75 -7.08
N THR A 62 -0.84 -9.08 -6.88
CA THR A 62 -2.18 -9.66 -7.01
C THR A 62 -2.95 -8.92 -8.10
N LYS A 63 -3.41 -9.65 -9.12
CA LYS A 63 -4.31 -9.10 -10.13
C LYS A 63 -5.74 -9.05 -9.58
N THR A 64 -6.35 -7.88 -9.60
CA THR A 64 -7.74 -7.68 -9.16
C THR A 64 -8.74 -8.01 -10.28
N SER A 65 -10.03 -8.13 -9.93
CA SER A 65 -11.10 -8.46 -10.90
C SER A 65 -11.31 -7.38 -11.97
N ASP A 66 -10.95 -6.13 -11.68
CA ASP A 66 -10.97 -4.99 -12.60
C ASP A 66 -9.67 -4.82 -13.41
N ASN A 67 -8.80 -5.84 -13.43
CA ASN A 67 -7.53 -5.85 -14.18
C ASN A 67 -6.52 -4.79 -13.71
N ARG A 68 -6.51 -4.50 -12.41
CA ARG A 68 -5.46 -3.72 -11.75
C ARG A 68 -4.49 -4.65 -11.03
N VAL A 69 -3.40 -4.09 -10.54
CA VAL A 69 -2.33 -4.81 -9.86
C VAL A 69 -2.12 -4.23 -8.48
N LEU A 70 -2.45 -5.00 -7.46
CA LEU A 70 -2.13 -4.71 -6.07
C LEU A 70 -0.68 -5.14 -5.78
N LEU A 71 0.09 -4.24 -5.19
CA LEU A 71 1.43 -4.50 -4.68
C LEU A 71 1.31 -4.92 -3.21
N GLU A 72 1.65 -6.16 -2.90
CA GLU A 72 1.51 -6.71 -1.55
C GLU A 72 2.69 -6.28 -0.66
N ASN A 73 2.39 -5.96 0.61
CA ASN A 73 3.37 -5.67 1.66
C ASN A 73 4.38 -4.54 1.35
N VAL A 74 3.98 -3.55 0.54
CA VAL A 74 4.79 -2.35 0.30
C VAL A 74 4.45 -1.24 1.30
N GLY A 75 5.44 -0.41 1.64
CA GLY A 75 5.27 0.74 2.54
C GLY A 75 5.37 0.44 4.05
N ALA A 76 5.57 -0.82 4.44
CA ALA A 76 5.74 -1.21 5.86
C ALA A 76 7.18 -1.02 6.34
N TYR A 77 7.71 0.20 6.22
CA TYR A 77 9.06 0.59 6.64
C TYR A 77 9.16 2.10 6.82
N ASP A 78 10.18 2.56 7.54
CA ASP A 78 10.51 3.99 7.64
C ASP A 78 11.58 4.37 6.59
N GLY A 79 11.34 5.47 5.88
CA GLY A 79 12.22 6.00 4.85
C GLY A 79 11.71 5.78 3.42
N THR A 80 12.64 5.82 2.45
CA THR A 80 12.34 5.70 1.03
C THR A 80 12.97 4.43 0.48
N LYS A 81 12.16 3.59 -0.18
CA LYS A 81 12.64 2.40 -0.90
C LYS A 81 12.39 2.57 -2.39
N ASN A 82 13.36 2.14 -3.19
CA ASN A 82 13.25 2.18 -4.64
C ASN A 82 12.77 0.83 -5.19
N TYR A 83 12.03 0.91 -6.29
CA TYR A 83 11.44 -0.23 -6.98
C TYR A 83 11.60 -0.04 -8.47
N LYS A 84 11.67 -1.17 -9.18
CA LYS A 84 11.67 -1.22 -10.64
C LYS A 84 10.55 -2.12 -11.12
N PHE A 85 9.70 -1.57 -11.98
CA PHE A 85 8.67 -2.29 -12.70
C PHE A 85 9.23 -2.78 -14.04
N TYR A 86 8.92 -4.03 -14.37
CA TYR A 86 9.22 -4.65 -15.64
C TYR A 86 7.95 -5.20 -16.26
N SER A 87 7.82 -5.07 -17.58
CA SER A 87 6.82 -5.79 -18.38
C SER A 87 7.36 -6.12 -19.75
N ASN A 88 6.60 -6.89 -20.54
CA ASN A 88 6.90 -7.12 -21.95
C ASN A 88 6.78 -5.86 -22.84
N VAL A 89 6.33 -4.72 -22.29
CA VAL A 89 6.04 -3.50 -23.06
C VAL A 89 6.92 -2.33 -22.62
N LYS A 90 6.94 -2.02 -21.31
CA LYS A 90 7.76 -0.95 -20.72
C LYS A 90 8.36 -1.35 -19.39
N LEU A 91 9.38 -0.59 -19.01
CA LEU A 91 9.97 -0.58 -17.68
C LEU A 91 9.96 0.85 -17.15
N PHE A 92 9.83 0.99 -15.84
CA PHE A 92 9.99 2.27 -15.15
C PHE A 92 10.39 2.03 -13.70
N ASP A 93 10.95 3.06 -13.09
CA ASP A 93 11.31 3.06 -11.68
C ASP A 93 10.26 3.83 -10.89
N PHE A 94 10.09 3.47 -9.63
CA PHE A 94 9.32 4.27 -8.69
C PHE A 94 9.88 4.13 -7.29
N SER A 95 9.61 5.09 -6.42
CA SER A 95 9.97 5.02 -5.02
C SER A 95 8.76 5.25 -4.15
N ILE A 96 8.70 4.53 -3.03
CA ILE A 96 7.68 4.69 -2.00
C ILE A 96 8.39 5.22 -0.76
N GLN A 97 8.04 6.44 -0.37
CA GLN A 97 8.43 7.04 0.89
C GLN A 97 7.34 6.76 1.92
N SER A 98 7.71 6.14 3.03
CA SER A 98 6.83 5.80 4.15
C SER A 98 7.47 6.24 5.46
N SER A 99 6.66 6.33 6.52
CA SER A 99 7.14 6.62 7.86
C SER A 99 6.31 5.87 8.88
N GLU A 100 6.87 5.69 10.07
CA GLU A 100 6.10 5.23 11.22
C GLU A 100 4.89 6.15 11.46
N PHE A 101 3.77 5.55 11.79
CA PHE A 101 2.53 6.23 12.11
C PHE A 101 1.93 5.62 13.37
N ASN A 102 1.76 6.45 14.39
CA ASN A 102 1.19 6.02 15.66
C ASN A 102 -0.02 6.90 16.02
N SER A 103 -1.22 6.39 15.76
CA SER A 103 -2.48 7.01 16.13
C SER A 103 -3.30 6.10 17.06
N GLY A 104 -2.65 5.57 18.10
CA GLY A 104 -3.23 4.60 19.04
C GLY A 104 -2.83 3.15 18.78
N CYS A 105 -2.26 2.87 17.60
CA CYS A 105 -1.67 1.60 17.20
C CYS A 105 -0.39 1.90 16.41
N GLU A 106 0.65 1.08 16.57
CA GLU A 106 1.88 1.20 15.79
C GLU A 106 1.63 0.79 14.34
N GLY A 107 2.38 1.35 13.40
CA GLY A 107 2.23 1.02 11.99
C GLY A 107 2.98 1.96 11.09
N PHE A 108 2.63 1.94 9.80
CA PHE A 108 3.29 2.77 8.80
C PHE A 108 2.27 3.42 7.88
N GLN A 109 2.61 4.60 7.41
CA GLN A 109 1.85 5.31 6.39
C GLN A 109 2.73 5.59 5.18
N ILE A 110 2.16 5.48 3.99
CA ILE A 110 2.81 5.93 2.76
C ILE A 110 2.64 7.44 2.67
N ASN A 111 3.74 8.17 2.65
CA ASN A 111 3.75 9.63 2.55
C ASN A 111 3.72 10.09 1.10
N LYS A 112 4.44 9.38 0.21
CA LYS A 112 4.59 9.76 -1.19
C LYS A 112 5.03 8.58 -2.04
N ILE A 113 4.48 8.50 -3.25
CA ILE A 113 5.02 7.66 -4.32
C ILE A 113 5.53 8.54 -5.44
N THR A 114 6.74 8.29 -5.91
CA THR A 114 7.37 9.05 -7.01
C THR A 114 7.68 8.10 -8.15
N PHE A 115 7.26 8.44 -9.36
CA PHE A 115 7.49 7.63 -10.56
C PHE A 115 8.54 8.29 -11.45
N THR A 116 9.43 7.48 -12.01
CA THR A 116 10.50 7.90 -12.91
C THR A 116 10.58 6.93 -14.09
N GLY A 117 10.31 7.40 -15.30
CA GLY A 117 10.38 6.59 -16.50
C GLY A 117 10.19 7.43 -17.75
N VAL A 118 10.56 6.87 -18.91
CA VAL A 118 10.40 7.53 -20.20
C VAL A 118 9.11 7.05 -20.86
N GLY A 119 8.30 8.01 -21.34
CA GLY A 119 7.03 7.70 -22.02
C GLY A 119 6.01 7.04 -21.10
N ILE A 120 5.98 7.47 -19.83
CA ILE A 120 4.90 7.17 -18.89
C ILE A 120 4.37 8.48 -18.32
N ASP A 121 3.06 8.54 -18.13
CA ASP A 121 2.42 9.52 -17.26
C ASP A 121 1.71 8.79 -16.12
N VAL A 122 1.57 9.44 -14.97
CA VAL A 122 0.88 8.84 -13.81
C VAL A 122 -0.16 9.80 -13.27
N LYS A 123 -1.35 9.26 -13.01
CA LYS A 123 -2.43 9.97 -12.30
C LYS A 123 -2.81 9.19 -11.05
N ASP A 124 -2.99 9.92 -9.95
CA ASP A 124 -3.59 9.39 -8.72
C ASP A 124 -5.11 9.56 -8.82
N GLU A 125 -5.84 8.45 -8.86
CA GLU A 125 -7.29 8.43 -9.05
C GLU A 125 -7.94 7.50 -8.01
N ASN A 126 -8.79 8.04 -7.12
CA ASN A 126 -9.70 7.26 -6.27
C ASN A 126 -9.09 6.02 -5.58
N GLY A 127 -7.84 6.11 -5.12
CA GLY A 127 -7.16 5.02 -4.39
C GLY A 127 -6.33 4.06 -5.26
N TYR A 128 -6.05 4.40 -6.52
CA TYR A 128 -5.08 3.70 -7.36
C TYR A 128 -4.28 4.68 -8.22
N TYR A 129 -3.14 4.23 -8.73
CA TYR A 129 -2.33 4.98 -9.68
C TYR A 129 -2.57 4.47 -11.10
N LYS A 130 -3.14 5.32 -11.95
CA LYS A 130 -3.27 5.07 -13.39
C LYS A 130 -1.94 5.38 -14.07
N ILE A 131 -1.26 4.34 -14.53
CA ILE A 131 0.01 4.40 -15.27
C ILE A 131 -0.31 4.37 -16.77
N ILE A 132 -0.12 5.50 -17.43
CA ILE A 132 -0.43 5.70 -18.85
C ILE A 132 0.85 5.48 -19.66
N PHE A 133 0.84 4.49 -20.55
CA PHE A 133 1.93 4.24 -21.48
C PHE A 133 1.74 5.12 -22.72
N GLN A 134 2.71 6.03 -22.95
CA GLN A 134 2.79 6.90 -24.13
C GLN A 134 3.41 6.17 -25.33
#